data_AF-A0A0F7JR24-F1
#
_entry.id   AF-A0A0F7JR24-F1
#
_cell.length_a   1.000
_cell.length_b   1.000
_cell.length_c   1.000
_cell.angle_alpha   90.00
_cell.angle_beta   90.00
_cell.angle_gamma   90.00
#
_symmetry.space_group_name_H-M   'P 1'
#
loop_
_entity.id
_entity.type
_entity.pdbx_description
1 polymer ?
#
loop_
_entity_poly.entity_id
_entity_poly.type
_entity_poly.pdbx_seq_one_letter_code
_entity_poly.pdbx_strand_id
1 'polypeptide(L)'
;MAPDWRVFPGPLPQRDGNQAVWRGGLVGCGALSAACLLRHHATPLGVPLPDRDALAEELAAAQGAFRLPLPQGPRATWPWAWLTGLNTYLNDQHLPLRARGRWGLHLHAPLTAPLDRLFSAGLPAIGFEFSAREQHYGLLSAYAPGPDLPARLHVDGSTMHLASRTGLGGVFWIELVSPAARAVLSGRAGRGSP
;
A
#
# COMPACT_ATOMS: atom_id res chain seq x y z
N MET A 1 -29.89 7.80 0.59
CA MET A 1 -28.93 8.82 1.05
C MET A 1 -27.63 8.61 0.31
N ALA A 2 -26.94 9.69 -0.10
CA ALA A 2 -25.59 9.58 -0.65
C ALA A 2 -24.63 9.07 0.46
N PRO A 3 -23.59 8.29 0.13
CA PRO A 3 -22.62 7.84 1.12
C PRO A 3 -21.88 9.05 1.72
N ASP A 4 -21.66 9.01 3.04
CA ASP A 4 -20.86 10.00 3.76
C ASP A 4 -19.37 9.75 3.52
N TRP A 5 -18.83 10.33 2.44
CA TRP A 5 -17.45 10.11 2.03
C TRP A 5 -16.47 10.87 2.92
N ARG A 6 -15.57 10.12 3.55
CA ARG A 6 -14.40 10.61 4.27
C ARG A 6 -13.24 10.69 3.28
N VAL A 7 -12.90 11.91 2.87
CA VAL A 7 -11.84 12.20 1.89
C VAL A 7 -10.49 12.26 2.61
N PHE A 8 -9.44 11.79 1.94
CA PHE A 8 -8.07 11.89 2.46
C PHE A 8 -7.67 13.36 2.65
N PRO A 9 -7.16 13.78 3.82
CA PRO A 9 -7.06 15.21 4.15
C PRO A 9 -5.79 15.92 3.64
N GLY A 10 -4.97 15.28 2.81
CA GLY A 10 -3.67 15.81 2.42
C GLY A 10 -3.25 15.45 0.98
N PRO A 11 -2.00 15.78 0.60
CA PRO A 11 -1.48 15.38 -0.70
C PRO A 11 -1.35 13.85 -0.75
N LEU A 12 -2.01 13.25 -1.74
CA LEU A 12 -1.90 11.82 -1.97
C LEU A 12 -0.52 11.48 -2.56
N PRO A 13 -0.02 10.24 -2.36
CA PRO A 13 1.14 9.73 -3.06
C PRO A 13 0.98 9.83 -4.59
N GLN A 14 2.08 9.62 -5.32
CA GLN A 14 2.00 9.41 -6.76
C GLN A 14 0.99 8.31 -7.08
N ARG A 15 0.16 8.52 -8.12
CA ARG A 15 -0.82 7.51 -8.56
C ARG A 15 -0.13 6.22 -8.98
N ASP A 16 -0.77 5.11 -8.67
CA ASP A 16 -0.43 3.73 -9.04
C ASP A 16 -0.87 3.34 -10.47
N GLY A 17 -1.36 4.30 -11.25
CA GLY A 17 -1.70 4.11 -12.66
C GLY A 17 -0.49 4.05 -13.62
N ASN A 18 -0.72 3.61 -14.86
CA ASN A 18 0.29 3.38 -15.91
C ASN A 18 1.35 2.35 -15.46
N GLN A 19 1.02 1.06 -15.62
CA GLN A 19 1.87 -0.05 -15.20
C GLN A 19 3.09 -0.20 -16.13
N ALA A 20 4.28 -0.37 -15.54
CA ALA A 20 5.48 -0.73 -16.27
C ALA A 20 5.49 -2.20 -16.72
N VAL A 21 6.46 -2.59 -17.54
CA VAL A 21 6.61 -3.95 -18.06
C VAL A 21 7.75 -4.66 -17.32
N TRP A 22 7.42 -5.75 -16.64
CA TRP A 22 8.35 -6.62 -15.94
C TRP A 22 8.28 -8.06 -16.45
N ARG A 23 9.42 -8.60 -16.90
CA ARG A 23 9.54 -9.98 -17.42
C ARG A 23 8.47 -10.34 -18.46
N GLY A 24 8.27 -9.45 -19.43
CA GLY A 24 7.33 -9.66 -20.55
C GLY A 24 5.84 -9.60 -20.20
N GLY A 25 5.47 -9.01 -19.05
CA GLY A 25 4.09 -8.71 -18.67
C GLY A 25 4.01 -7.42 -17.86
N LEU A 26 2.79 -6.93 -17.58
CA LEU A 26 2.61 -5.72 -16.79
C LEU A 26 2.88 -5.97 -15.30
N VAL A 27 3.53 -5.01 -14.65
CA VAL A 27 3.66 -5.01 -13.18
C VAL A 27 2.26 -4.96 -12.56
N GLY A 28 2.03 -5.83 -11.58
CA GLY A 28 0.72 -5.95 -10.94
C GLY A 28 0.36 -4.74 -10.07
N CYS A 29 -0.94 -4.48 -9.90
CA CYS A 29 -1.45 -3.40 -9.06
C CYS A 29 -0.94 -3.46 -7.61
N GLY A 30 -0.69 -4.67 -7.08
CA GLY A 30 -0.09 -4.86 -5.76
C GLY A 30 1.30 -4.23 -5.62
N ALA A 31 2.22 -4.50 -6.54
CA ALA A 31 3.58 -3.99 -6.45
C ALA A 31 3.66 -2.48 -6.75
N LEU A 32 2.84 -1.99 -7.70
CA LEU A 32 2.75 -0.56 -8.00
C LEU A 32 2.21 0.26 -6.83
N SER A 33 1.12 -0.18 -6.22
CA SER A 33 0.55 0.48 -5.04
C SER A 33 1.53 0.47 -3.86
N ALA A 34 2.29 -0.62 -3.67
CA ALA A 34 3.37 -0.68 -2.68
C ALA A 34 4.50 0.32 -2.97
N ALA A 35 4.94 0.44 -4.23
CA ALA A 35 5.98 1.38 -4.63
C ALA A 35 5.57 2.84 -4.38
N CYS A 36 4.32 3.19 -4.72
CA CYS A 36 3.78 4.53 -4.47
C CYS A 36 3.72 4.84 -2.98
N LEU A 37 3.23 3.89 -2.17
CA LEU A 37 3.14 4.03 -0.73
C LEU A 37 4.54 4.17 -0.09
N LEU A 38 5.48 3.30 -0.47
CA LEU A 38 6.84 3.30 0.07
C LEU A 38 7.58 4.60 -0.27
N ARG A 39 7.52 5.07 -1.53
CA ARG A 39 8.13 6.35 -1.92
C ARG A 39 7.58 7.54 -1.12
N HIS A 40 6.28 7.55 -0.86
CA HIS A 40 5.66 8.59 -0.02
C HIS A 40 6.27 8.63 1.39
N HIS A 41 6.46 7.47 2.03
CA HIS A 41 7.06 7.41 3.37
C HIS A 41 8.58 7.61 3.40
N ALA A 42 9.29 7.21 2.34
CA ALA A 42 10.75 7.35 2.24
C ALA A 42 11.20 8.79 1.96
N THR A 43 10.41 9.55 1.19
CA THR A 43 10.72 10.94 0.80
C THR A 43 11.04 11.85 2.01
N PRO A 44 10.19 11.97 3.04
CA PRO A 44 10.49 12.81 4.20
C PRO A 44 11.63 12.28 5.08
N LEU A 45 12.05 11.02 4.88
CA LEU A 45 13.20 10.42 5.57
C LEU A 45 14.53 10.65 4.83
N GLY A 46 14.50 11.25 3.64
CA GLY A 46 15.69 11.43 2.81
C GLY A 46 16.29 10.11 2.30
N VAL A 47 15.51 9.04 2.27
CA VAL A 47 15.95 7.72 1.77
C VAL A 47 15.86 7.73 0.25
N PRO A 48 16.99 7.56 -0.48
CA PRO A 48 16.95 7.45 -1.92
C PRO A 48 16.33 6.10 -2.31
N LEU A 49 15.26 6.12 -3.09
CA LEU A 49 14.65 4.94 -3.69
C LEU A 49 14.63 5.07 -5.22
N PRO A 50 14.67 3.94 -5.96
CA PRO A 50 14.41 3.94 -7.39
C PRO A 50 13.10 4.65 -7.72
N ASP A 51 12.94 5.13 -8.96
CA ASP A 51 11.66 5.67 -9.41
C ASP A 51 10.51 4.67 -9.21
N ARG A 52 9.28 5.16 -9.29
CA ARG A 52 8.08 4.37 -8.97
C ARG A 52 8.05 3.03 -9.72
N ASP A 53 8.41 3.05 -11.00
CA ASP A 53 8.23 1.89 -11.87
C ASP A 53 9.34 0.88 -11.62
N ALA A 54 10.60 1.31 -11.56
CA ALA A 54 11.73 0.46 -11.20
C ALA A 54 11.54 -0.17 -9.81
N LEU A 55 11.08 0.62 -8.83
CA LEU A 55 10.78 0.12 -7.49
C LEU A 55 9.64 -0.92 -7.52
N ALA A 56 8.61 -0.69 -8.34
CA ALA A 56 7.52 -1.65 -8.46
C ALA A 56 7.98 -2.99 -9.06
N GLU A 57 8.97 -3.01 -9.95
CA GLU A 57 9.57 -4.24 -10.46
C GLU A 57 10.35 -5.01 -9.38
N GLU A 58 11.14 -4.30 -8.56
CA GLU A 58 11.85 -4.89 -7.41
C GLU A 58 10.85 -5.50 -6.41
N LEU A 59 9.82 -4.73 -6.07
CA LEU A 59 8.78 -5.16 -5.14
C LEU A 59 7.95 -6.31 -5.72
N ALA A 60 7.69 -6.36 -7.03
CA ALA A 60 6.99 -7.48 -7.65
C ALA A 60 7.74 -8.81 -7.45
N ALA A 61 9.07 -8.78 -7.52
CA ALA A 61 9.90 -9.94 -7.21
C ALA A 61 9.83 -10.30 -5.72
N ALA A 62 10.00 -9.32 -4.83
CA ALA A 62 9.99 -9.53 -3.38
C ALA A 62 8.63 -10.05 -2.86
N GLN A 63 7.53 -9.59 -3.46
CA GLN A 63 6.17 -9.98 -3.11
C GLN A 63 5.72 -11.29 -3.77
N GLY A 64 6.57 -11.94 -4.57
CA GLY A 64 6.24 -13.20 -5.23
C GLY A 64 5.10 -13.07 -6.25
N ALA A 65 5.09 -11.98 -7.03
CA ALA A 65 4.04 -11.73 -8.01
C ALA A 65 4.02 -12.82 -9.11
N PHE A 66 2.82 -13.32 -9.43
CA PHE A 66 2.61 -14.39 -10.42
C PHE A 66 1.80 -13.90 -11.62
N ARG A 67 1.87 -14.61 -12.75
CA ARG A 67 1.14 -14.23 -13.98
C ARG A 67 -0.30 -14.73 -13.91
N LEU A 68 -1.26 -13.86 -14.23
CA LEU A 68 -2.62 -14.30 -14.53
C LEU A 68 -2.68 -14.90 -15.95
N PRO A 69 -3.46 -15.96 -16.18
CA PRO A 69 -3.52 -16.68 -17.46
C PRO A 69 -4.25 -15.92 -18.59
N LEU A 70 -4.24 -14.58 -18.57
CA LEU A 70 -4.87 -13.71 -19.58
C LEU A 70 -3.86 -13.25 -20.65
N PRO A 71 -4.31 -12.83 -21.85
CA PRO A 71 -3.45 -12.55 -23.02
C PRO A 71 -2.36 -11.49 -22.78
N GLN A 72 -2.62 -10.52 -21.91
CA GLN A 72 -1.67 -9.46 -21.56
C GLN A 72 -0.86 -9.77 -20.27
N GLY A 73 -1.15 -10.92 -19.65
CA GLY A 73 -0.45 -11.46 -18.47
C GLY A 73 -0.29 -10.51 -17.30
N PRO A 74 -1.32 -9.76 -16.85
CA PRO A 74 -1.20 -8.92 -15.66
C PRO A 74 -0.72 -9.77 -14.48
N ARG A 75 0.15 -9.18 -13.65
CA ARG A 75 0.68 -9.86 -12.48
C ARG A 75 -0.24 -9.65 -11.27
N ALA A 76 -0.37 -10.68 -10.46
CA ALA A 76 -1.15 -10.66 -9.23
C ALA A 76 -0.27 -11.03 -8.04
N THR A 77 -0.67 -10.55 -6.87
CA THR A 77 0.03 -10.77 -5.61
C THR A 77 -0.99 -11.13 -4.54
N TRP A 78 -0.73 -12.19 -3.79
CA TRP A 78 -1.57 -12.55 -2.64
C TRP A 78 -1.35 -11.61 -1.45
N PRO A 79 -2.36 -11.34 -0.61
CA PRO A 79 -2.27 -10.31 0.44
C PRO A 79 -1.21 -10.62 1.50
N TRP A 80 -1.02 -11.89 1.86
CA TRP A 80 0.08 -12.29 2.75
C TRP A 80 1.44 -12.07 2.11
N ALA A 81 1.60 -12.43 0.83
CA ALA A 81 2.85 -12.29 0.09
C ALA A 81 3.21 -10.81 -0.14
N TRP A 82 2.19 -9.96 -0.37
CA TRP A 82 2.33 -8.51 -0.43
C TRP A 82 2.94 -7.97 0.86
N LEU A 83 2.36 -8.34 2.02
CA LEU A 83 2.79 -7.86 3.32
C LEU A 83 4.16 -8.40 3.72
N THR A 84 4.38 -9.71 3.57
CA THR A 84 5.64 -10.35 3.96
C THR A 84 6.77 -9.88 3.05
N GLY A 85 6.55 -9.87 1.73
CA GLY A 85 7.55 -9.45 0.76
C GLY A 85 7.96 -7.99 0.94
N LEU A 86 7.00 -7.10 1.19
CA LEU A 86 7.32 -5.70 1.48
C LEU A 86 8.10 -5.56 2.79
N ASN A 87 7.72 -6.25 3.87
CA ASN A 87 8.47 -6.17 5.12
C ASN A 87 9.89 -6.77 5.01
N THR A 88 10.08 -7.85 4.24
CA THR A 88 11.40 -8.39 3.94
C THR A 88 12.24 -7.36 3.18
N TYR A 89 11.67 -6.76 2.13
CA TYR A 89 12.35 -5.70 1.38
C TYR A 89 12.75 -4.52 2.29
N LEU A 90 11.83 -4.02 3.14
CA LEU A 90 12.12 -2.93 4.08
C LEU A 90 13.27 -3.28 5.04
N ASN A 91 13.30 -4.52 5.53
CA ASN A 91 14.35 -5.00 6.41
C ASN A 91 15.70 -5.10 5.69
N ASP A 92 15.73 -5.67 4.49
CA ASP A 92 16.96 -5.81 3.69
C ASP A 92 17.54 -4.45 3.29
N GLN A 93 16.67 -3.47 3.04
CA GLN A 93 17.05 -2.08 2.79
C GLN A 93 17.32 -1.27 4.08
N HIS A 94 17.24 -1.90 5.26
CA HIS A 94 17.46 -1.27 6.57
C HIS A 94 16.61 -0.02 6.81
N LEU A 95 15.38 -0.01 6.30
CA LEU A 95 14.48 1.14 6.41
C LEU A 95 13.78 1.14 7.77
N PRO A 96 13.62 2.32 8.41
CA PRO A 96 12.93 2.44 9.70
C PRO A 96 11.40 2.41 9.53
N LEU A 97 10.92 1.58 8.62
CA LEU A 97 9.53 1.48 8.18
C LEU A 97 9.03 0.05 8.38
N ARG A 98 7.71 -0.07 8.59
CA ARG A 98 7.05 -1.36 8.70
C ARG A 98 5.73 -1.34 7.96
N ALA A 99 5.55 -2.31 7.06
CA ALA A 99 4.28 -2.53 6.41
C ALA A 99 3.33 -3.27 7.34
N ARG A 100 2.07 -2.86 7.31
CA ARG A 100 0.96 -3.42 8.08
C ARG A 100 -0.19 -3.71 7.14
N GLY A 101 -1.03 -4.65 7.54
CA GLY A 101 -2.24 -4.95 6.81
C GLY A 101 -3.26 -5.64 7.69
N ARG A 102 -4.52 -5.50 7.29
CA ARG A 102 -5.65 -6.27 7.82
C ARG A 102 -6.54 -6.64 6.64
N TRP A 103 -6.75 -7.93 6.44
CA TRP A 103 -7.59 -8.48 5.37
C TRP A 103 -8.25 -9.79 5.80
N GLY A 104 -9.30 -10.19 5.11
CA GLY A 104 -10.16 -11.30 5.52
C GLY A 104 -11.62 -11.13 5.12
N LEU A 105 -12.48 -11.93 5.74
CA LEU A 105 -13.93 -11.91 5.58
C LEU A 105 -14.61 -11.11 6.70
N HIS A 106 -15.77 -10.52 6.43
CA HIS A 106 -16.60 -9.82 7.43
C HIS A 106 -15.89 -8.70 8.22
N LEU A 107 -15.01 -7.96 7.55
CA LEU A 107 -14.10 -7.03 8.22
C LEU A 107 -14.62 -5.60 8.42
N HIS A 108 -15.93 -5.38 8.31
CA HIS A 108 -16.50 -4.02 8.34
C HIS A 108 -16.06 -3.21 9.57
N ALA A 109 -16.39 -3.68 10.78
CA ALA A 109 -15.95 -3.04 12.02
C ALA A 109 -14.41 -3.12 12.22
N PRO A 110 -13.74 -4.26 11.96
CA PRO A 110 -12.28 -4.34 12.03
C PRO A 110 -11.48 -3.40 11.14
N LEU A 111 -12.04 -2.87 10.03
CA LEU A 111 -11.34 -1.99 9.09
C LEU A 111 -11.68 -0.51 9.27
N THR A 112 -12.89 -0.19 9.75
CA THR A 112 -13.31 1.20 9.91
C THR A 112 -12.39 1.95 10.88
N ALA A 113 -12.13 1.43 12.08
CA ALA A 113 -11.27 2.11 13.05
C ALA A 113 -9.83 2.36 12.56
N PRO A 114 -9.13 1.40 11.92
CA PRO A 114 -7.85 1.67 11.26
C PRO A 114 -7.92 2.76 10.18
N LEU A 115 -8.93 2.74 9.32
CA LEU A 115 -9.10 3.76 8.27
C LEU A 115 -9.32 5.14 8.87
N ASP A 116 -10.20 5.27 9.86
CA ASP A 116 -10.46 6.52 10.59
C ASP A 116 -9.17 7.12 11.13
N ARG A 117 -8.36 6.28 11.80
CA ARG A 117 -7.07 6.69 12.35
C ARG A 117 -6.09 7.12 11.26
N LEU A 118 -5.97 6.34 10.18
CA LEU A 118 -5.04 6.62 9.08
C LEU A 118 -5.42 7.92 8.37
N PHE A 119 -6.69 8.08 8.01
CA PHE A 119 -7.18 9.27 7.34
C PHE A 119 -7.05 10.50 8.24
N SER A 120 -7.45 10.42 9.52
CA SER A 120 -7.31 11.55 10.45
C SER A 120 -5.85 11.97 10.66
N ALA A 121 -4.90 11.04 10.54
CA ALA A 121 -3.47 11.30 10.64
C ALA A 121 -2.81 11.71 9.31
N GLY A 122 -3.56 11.76 8.20
CA GLY A 122 -3.00 12.01 6.86
C GLY A 122 -2.03 10.92 6.40
N LEU A 123 -2.24 9.67 6.84
CA LEU A 123 -1.40 8.53 6.46
C LEU A 123 -2.07 7.74 5.32
N PRO A 124 -1.46 7.69 4.12
CA PRO A 124 -2.06 7.02 2.98
C PRO A 124 -2.14 5.50 3.21
N ALA A 125 -3.14 4.90 2.56
CA ALA A 125 -3.42 3.47 2.69
C ALA A 125 -3.74 2.86 1.32
N ILE A 126 -3.46 1.58 1.19
CA ILE A 126 -3.83 0.75 0.04
C ILE A 126 -5.08 -0.05 0.41
N GLY A 127 -6.13 0.06 -0.40
CA GLY A 127 -7.28 -0.83 -0.36
C GLY A 127 -6.98 -2.13 -1.09
N PHE A 128 -7.64 -3.20 -0.67
CA PHE A 128 -7.58 -4.50 -1.31
C PHE A 128 -8.97 -5.09 -1.44
N GLU A 129 -9.27 -5.60 -2.63
CA GLU A 129 -10.44 -6.43 -2.90
C GLU A 129 -10.03 -7.63 -3.76
N PHE A 130 -10.41 -8.82 -3.32
CA PHE A 130 -10.33 -10.05 -4.09
C PHE A 130 -11.68 -10.76 -3.99
N SER A 131 -12.57 -10.37 -4.88
CA SER A 131 -13.95 -10.84 -4.98
C SER A 131 -14.26 -11.31 -6.41
N ALA A 132 -15.51 -11.73 -6.64
CA ALA A 132 -15.98 -11.99 -8.00
C ALA A 132 -16.12 -10.71 -8.85
N ARG A 133 -16.11 -9.52 -8.22
CA ARG A 133 -16.23 -8.22 -8.88
C ARG A 133 -14.87 -7.69 -9.31
N GLU A 134 -13.89 -7.83 -8.42
CA GLU A 134 -12.63 -7.09 -8.48
C GLU A 134 -11.50 -7.94 -7.91
N GLN A 135 -10.31 -7.85 -8.52
CA GLN A 135 -9.06 -8.39 -7.98
C GLN A 135 -8.01 -7.29 -8.04
N HIS A 136 -7.98 -6.44 -7.03
CA HIS A 136 -7.23 -5.19 -7.10
C HIS A 136 -6.64 -4.74 -5.78
N TYR A 137 -5.49 -4.06 -5.89
CA TYR A 137 -4.88 -3.25 -4.84
C TYR A 137 -4.80 -1.84 -5.37
N GLY A 138 -5.14 -0.83 -4.57
CA GLY A 138 -4.91 0.54 -5.00
C GLY A 138 -4.91 1.56 -3.89
N LEU A 139 -4.25 2.69 -4.13
CA LEU A 139 -4.23 3.82 -3.22
C LEU A 139 -5.64 4.37 -2.98
N LEU A 140 -5.99 4.60 -1.72
CA LEU A 140 -7.29 5.14 -1.34
C LEU A 140 -7.28 6.67 -1.34
N SER A 141 -8.27 7.27 -1.97
CA SER A 141 -8.53 8.72 -1.94
C SER A 141 -9.70 9.10 -1.04
N ALA A 142 -10.64 8.19 -0.82
CA ALA A 142 -11.76 8.35 0.11
C ALA A 142 -12.31 6.99 0.55
N TYR A 143 -13.07 6.95 1.64
CA TYR A 143 -13.93 5.81 2.01
C TYR A 143 -15.22 6.30 2.65
N ALA A 144 -16.27 5.50 2.66
CA ALA A 144 -17.49 5.80 3.38
C ALA A 144 -17.82 4.69 4.39
N PRO A 145 -18.10 5.03 5.66
CA PRO A 145 -18.60 4.07 6.63
C PRO A 145 -20.01 3.64 6.20
N GLY A 146 -20.12 2.44 5.63
CA GLY A 146 -21.38 1.92 5.10
C GLY A 146 -21.24 0.47 4.66
N PRO A 147 -22.32 -0.19 4.20
CA PRO A 147 -22.28 -1.59 3.79
C PRO A 147 -21.11 -1.88 2.85
N ASP A 148 -20.38 -2.95 3.12
CA ASP A 148 -19.21 -3.41 2.36
C ASP A 148 -18.00 -2.44 2.33
N LEU A 149 -18.08 -1.35 3.10
CA LEU A 149 -17.03 -0.34 3.32
C LEU A 149 -16.44 0.17 1.99
N PRO A 150 -17.24 0.88 1.18
CA PRO A 150 -16.80 1.36 -0.13
C PRO A 150 -15.69 2.41 0.02
N ALA A 151 -14.71 2.32 -0.86
CA ALA A 151 -13.57 3.22 -0.95
C ALA A 151 -13.33 3.64 -2.39
N ARG A 152 -12.80 4.85 -2.60
CA ARG A 152 -12.45 5.38 -3.93
C ARG A 152 -10.97 5.22 -4.19
N LEU A 153 -10.64 4.61 -5.32
CA LEU A 153 -9.26 4.51 -5.78
C LEU A 153 -8.74 5.86 -6.25
N HIS A 154 -7.46 6.14 -5.95
CA HIS A 154 -6.81 7.38 -6.33
C HIS A 154 -6.55 7.47 -7.84
N VAL A 155 -6.33 6.33 -8.50
CA VAL A 155 -5.98 6.27 -9.92
C VAL A 155 -7.04 6.93 -10.81
N ASP A 156 -8.32 6.58 -10.60
CA ASP A 156 -9.44 6.93 -11.49
C ASP A 156 -10.75 7.26 -10.75
N GLY A 157 -10.80 7.17 -9.43
CA GLY A 157 -12.00 7.41 -8.62
C GLY A 157 -13.01 6.25 -8.60
N SER A 158 -12.68 5.11 -9.21
CA SER A 158 -13.51 3.90 -9.16
C SER A 158 -13.68 3.39 -7.72
N THR A 159 -14.74 2.61 -7.49
CA THR A 159 -15.12 2.15 -6.15
C THR A 159 -14.66 0.73 -5.90
N MET A 160 -13.93 0.54 -4.79
CA MET A 160 -13.50 -0.74 -4.23
C MET A 160 -14.26 -1.04 -2.93
N HIS A 161 -14.54 -2.31 -2.66
CA HIS A 161 -15.28 -2.76 -1.47
C HIS A 161 -14.33 -3.42 -0.47
N LEU A 162 -13.87 -2.64 0.52
CA LEU A 162 -12.86 -3.08 1.48
C LEU A 162 -13.38 -4.15 2.44
N ALA A 163 -14.70 -4.30 2.58
CA ALA A 163 -15.35 -5.31 3.41
C ALA A 163 -16.40 -6.10 2.61
N SER A 164 -16.06 -6.52 1.39
CA SER A 164 -16.95 -7.33 0.55
C SER A 164 -17.56 -8.52 1.30
N ARG A 165 -18.84 -8.80 1.03
CA ARG A 165 -19.57 -9.95 1.62
C ARG A 165 -19.06 -11.28 1.09
N THR A 166 -18.57 -11.29 -0.15
CA THR A 166 -18.05 -12.46 -0.83
C THR A 166 -16.64 -12.15 -1.35
N GLY A 167 -15.68 -13.00 -1.00
CA GLY A 167 -14.26 -12.74 -1.27
C GLY A 167 -13.58 -11.97 -0.13
N LEU A 168 -12.29 -11.69 -0.32
CA LEU A 168 -11.46 -11.02 0.68
C LEU A 168 -11.46 -9.51 0.44
N GLY A 169 -11.54 -8.74 1.52
CA GLY A 169 -11.29 -7.30 1.50
C GLY A 169 -10.21 -6.95 2.51
N GLY A 170 -9.63 -5.76 2.41
CA GLY A 170 -8.63 -5.32 3.38
C GLY A 170 -8.05 -3.93 3.15
N VAL A 171 -7.16 -3.55 4.06
CA VAL A 171 -6.38 -2.33 4.00
C VAL A 171 -4.93 -2.62 4.39
N PHE A 172 -4.00 -1.97 3.71
CA PHE A 172 -2.56 -2.01 3.99
C PHE A 172 -2.01 -0.59 4.15
N TRP A 173 -1.01 -0.42 5.01
CA TRP A 173 -0.35 0.86 5.24
C TRP A 173 1.11 0.66 5.67
N ILE A 174 1.89 1.73 5.70
CA ILE A 174 3.25 1.75 6.25
C ILE A 174 3.27 2.68 7.47
N GLU A 175 4.01 2.29 8.50
CA GLU A 175 4.26 3.11 9.68
C GLU A 175 5.76 3.16 10.00
N LEU A 176 6.19 4.19 10.73
CA LEU A 176 7.55 4.26 11.26
C LEU A 176 7.71 3.24 12.39
N VAL A 177 8.86 2.54 12.41
CA VAL A 177 9.27 1.77 13.58
C VAL A 177 9.80 2.78 14.61
N SER A 178 9.20 2.77 15.81
CA SER A 178 9.34 3.72 16.94
C SER A 178 10.67 4.50 17.10
N PRO A 179 10.67 5.74 17.65
CA PRO A 179 11.80 6.68 17.70
C PRO A 179 13.09 6.25 18.40
N ALA A 180 13.17 5.07 19.03
CA ALA A 180 14.46 4.55 19.51
C ALA A 180 15.48 4.38 18.35
N ALA A 181 15.01 4.22 17.12
CA ALA A 181 15.83 4.20 15.90
C ALA A 181 16.25 5.62 15.41
N ARG A 182 15.54 6.68 15.84
CA ARG A 182 15.85 8.08 15.46
C ARG A 182 17.15 8.58 16.09
N ALA A 183 17.44 8.16 17.32
CA ALA A 183 18.63 8.59 18.07
C ALA A 183 19.96 8.08 17.47
N VAL A 184 19.94 6.96 16.75
CA VAL A 184 21.14 6.37 16.12
C VAL A 184 21.55 7.14 14.85
N LEU A 185 20.58 7.72 14.14
CA LEU A 185 20.84 8.52 12.94
C LEU A 185 21.24 9.97 13.27
N SER A 186 20.74 10.53 14.38
CA SER A 186 21.20 11.83 14.89
C SER A 186 22.50 11.76 15.71
N GLY A 187 22.88 10.57 16.20
CA GLY A 187 24.02 10.39 17.11
C GLY A 187 25.38 10.11 16.44
N ARG A 188 25.42 9.79 15.15
CA ARG A 188 26.69 9.52 14.41
C ARG A 188 27.36 10.76 13.82
N ALA A 189 26.73 11.94 13.88
CA ALA A 189 27.32 13.19 13.39
C ALA A 189 28.14 13.96 14.44
N GLY A 190 28.34 13.44 15.66
CA GLY A 190 28.76 14.26 16.80
C GLY A 190 29.85 13.70 17.72
N ARG A 191 30.69 12.75 17.29
CA ARG A 191 31.91 12.39 18.06
C ARG A 191 33.11 12.24 17.13
N GLY A 192 33.65 13.38 16.72
CA GLY A 192 35.08 13.50 16.44
C GLY A 192 35.85 13.38 17.76
N SER A 193 36.87 12.55 17.75
CA SER A 193 37.83 12.31 18.84
C SER A 193 38.54 13.58 19.29
N PRO A 194 39.14 13.55 20.48
CA PRO A 194 40.60 13.51 20.53
C PRO A 194 41.15 12.10 20.76
#